data_AF-A0A2X3VDM6-F1
#
_entry.id   AF-A0A2X3VDM6-F1
#
_cell.length_a   1.000
_cell.length_b   1.000
_cell.length_c   1.000
_cell.angle_alpha   90.00
_cell.angle_beta   90.00
_cell.angle_gamma   90.00
#
_symmetry.space_group_name_H-M   'P 1'
#
loop_
_entity.id
_entity.type
_entity.pdbx_description
1 polymer ?
#
loop_
_entity_poly.entity_id
_entity_poly.type
_entity_poly.pdbx_seq_one_letter_code
_entity_poly.pdbx_strand_id
1 'polypeptide(L)'
;MQIALPDEKLAFVASTTENRLEIVEQFRRKEITILVTTTILERGVTFPGVDVFVLEANHRLFSRSALVQISGRVGRSKDRPTGQLLFFHDGTTLAMEKAIREMRDMNKEAGL
;
A
#
# COMPACT_ATOMS: atom_id res chain seq x y z
N MET A 1 -16.39 4.08 -6.24
CA MET A 1 -15.12 3.47 -6.70
C MET A 1 -15.35 2.50 -7.85
N GLN A 2 -16.24 1.50 -7.74
CA GLN A 2 -16.48 0.52 -8.81
C GLN A 2 -17.04 1.12 -10.12
N ILE A 3 -17.84 2.19 -10.03
CA ILE A 3 -18.33 2.91 -11.23
C ILE A 3 -17.19 3.55 -12.04
N ALA A 4 -16.08 3.91 -11.38
CA ALA A 4 -14.93 4.54 -12.03
C ALA A 4 -13.91 3.52 -12.55
N LEU A 5 -14.00 2.25 -12.13
CA LEU A 5 -13.10 1.16 -12.51
C LEU A 5 -13.95 -0.12 -12.73
N PRO A 6 -14.75 -0.16 -13.81
CA PRO A 6 -15.76 -1.21 -14.00
C PRO A 6 -15.15 -2.60 -14.24
N ASP A 7 -13.95 -2.66 -14.81
CA ASP A 7 -13.25 -3.90 -15.12
C ASP A 7 -12.42 -4.44 -13.94
N GLU A 8 -12.29 -3.66 -12.87
CA GLU A 8 -11.50 -4.04 -11.70
C GLU A 8 -12.34 -4.76 -10.65
N LYS A 9 -11.77 -5.83 -10.09
CA LYS A 9 -12.40 -6.61 -9.02
C LYS A 9 -11.90 -6.09 -7.68
N LEU A 10 -12.81 -5.42 -6.96
CA LEU A 10 -12.54 -4.81 -5.67
C LEU A 10 -12.89 -5.73 -4.51
N ALA A 11 -12.10 -5.70 -3.45
CA ALA A 11 -12.48 -6.26 -2.16
C ALA A 11 -12.01 -5.37 -0.99
N PHE A 12 -12.60 -5.59 0.17
CA PHE A 12 -12.35 -4.81 1.38
C PHE A 12 -11.90 -5.73 2.52
N VAL A 13 -10.83 -5.34 3.22
CA VAL A 13 -10.33 -6.05 4.41
C VAL A 13 -10.13 -5.07 5.56
N ALA A 14 -10.65 -5.44 6.74
CA ALA A 14 -10.39 -4.76 7.99
C ALA A 14 -10.12 -5.80 9.09
N SER A 15 -9.82 -5.35 10.30
CA SER A 15 -9.60 -6.23 11.46
C SER A 15 -10.84 -7.07 11.82
N THR A 16 -12.03 -6.61 11.46
CA THR A 16 -13.32 -7.28 11.71
C THR A 16 -13.78 -8.20 10.59
N THR A 17 -13.04 -8.30 9.48
CA THR A 17 -13.43 -9.13 8.34
C THR A 17 -13.21 -10.62 8.66
N GLU A 18 -14.30 -11.38 8.77
CA GLU A 18 -14.25 -12.81 9.13
C GLU A 18 -13.56 -13.68 8.05
N ASN A 19 -13.90 -13.47 6.78
CA ASN A 19 -13.36 -14.21 5.64
C ASN A 19 -12.05 -13.61 5.07
N ARG A 20 -11.28 -12.89 5.90
CA ARG A 20 -10.07 -12.17 5.48
C ARG A 20 -9.05 -13.05 4.76
N LEU A 21 -8.82 -14.27 5.25
CA LEU A 21 -7.82 -15.18 4.67
C LEU A 21 -8.18 -15.55 3.22
N GLU A 22 -9.46 -15.78 2.95
CA GLU A 22 -9.95 -16.10 1.61
C GLU A 22 -9.73 -14.93 0.65
N ILE A 23 -10.11 -13.72 1.06
CA ILE A 23 -9.93 -12.49 0.26
C ILE A 23 -8.45 -12.23 -0.05
N VAL A 24 -7.57 -12.43 0.94
CA VAL A 24 -6.11 -12.28 0.76
C VAL A 24 -5.57 -13.28 -0.26
N GLU A 25 -6.05 -14.53 -0.23
CA GLU A 25 -5.64 -15.55 -1.21
C GLU A 25 -6.19 -15.27 -2.60
N GLN A 26 -7.44 -14.82 -2.73
CA GLN A 26 -8.01 -14.36 -4.01
C GLN A 26 -7.19 -13.18 -4.59
N PHE A 27 -6.76 -12.22 -3.76
CA PHE A 27 -5.89 -11.13 -4.19
C PHE A 27 -4.48 -11.62 -4.62
N ARG A 28 -3.90 -12.60 -3.91
CA ARG A 28 -2.63 -13.24 -4.33
C ARG A 28 -2.73 -13.90 -5.70
N ARG A 29 -3.86 -14.55 -5.97
CA ARG A 29 -4.15 -15.19 -7.27
C ARG A 29 -4.56 -14.19 -8.36
N LYS A 30 -4.58 -12.89 -8.06
CA LYS A 30 -5.04 -11.81 -8.95
C LYS A 30 -6.51 -11.97 -9.38
N GLU A 31 -7.30 -12.74 -8.63
CA GLU A 31 -8.75 -12.84 -8.81
C GLU A 31 -9.45 -11.56 -8.30
N ILE A 32 -8.86 -10.92 -7.29
CA ILE A 32 -9.12 -9.54 -6.89
C ILE A 32 -7.95 -8.72 -7.38
N THR A 33 -8.22 -7.55 -7.96
CA THR A 33 -7.19 -6.69 -8.55
C THR A 33 -6.94 -5.44 -7.71
N ILE A 34 -7.90 -5.03 -6.88
CA ILE A 34 -7.75 -3.94 -5.92
C ILE A 34 -8.23 -4.38 -4.54
N LEU A 35 -7.33 -4.29 -3.57
CA LEU A 35 -7.64 -4.56 -2.16
C LEU A 35 -7.64 -3.24 -1.38
N VAL A 36 -8.81 -2.83 -0.91
CA VAL A 36 -8.95 -1.70 0.01
C VAL A 36 -8.85 -2.22 1.44
N THR A 37 -7.95 -1.65 2.23
CA THR A 37 -7.70 -2.11 3.59
C THR A 37 -7.42 -0.97 4.53
N THR A 38 -7.65 -1.19 5.83
CA THR A 38 -7.05 -0.34 6.86
C THR A 38 -5.56 -0.63 6.98
N THR A 39 -4.84 0.17 7.77
CA THR A 39 -3.37 0.09 7.96
C THR A 39 -2.86 -1.29 8.39
N ILE A 40 -3.75 -2.16 8.87
CA ILE A 40 -3.46 -3.52 9.29
C ILE A 40 -3.63 -4.47 8.10
N LEU A 41 -2.61 -4.56 7.26
CA LEU A 41 -2.26 -5.86 6.70
C LEU A 41 -1.36 -6.52 7.75
N GLU A 42 -1.90 -7.53 8.45
CA GLU A 42 -1.19 -8.19 9.55
C GLU A 42 0.22 -8.66 9.14
N ARG A 43 1.11 -8.74 10.13
CA ARG A 43 2.44 -9.36 9.95
C ARG A 43 2.27 -10.71 9.26
N GLY A 44 2.94 -10.91 8.13
CA GLY A 44 2.89 -12.16 7.36
C GLY A 44 2.17 -12.06 6.01
N VAL A 45 1.47 -10.96 5.73
CA VAL A 45 0.87 -10.73 4.41
C VAL A 45 1.79 -9.86 3.56
N THR A 46 2.36 -10.44 2.50
CA THR A 46 3.14 -9.72 1.48
C THR A 46 2.58 -10.08 0.11
N PHE A 47 2.41 -9.07 -0.74
CA PHE A 47 1.97 -9.23 -2.12
C PHE A 47 3.11 -8.82 -3.05
N PRO A 48 3.54 -9.68 -3.97
CA PRO A 48 4.60 -9.32 -4.91
C PRO A 48 4.07 -8.30 -5.92
N GLY A 49 4.87 -7.25 -6.19
CA GLY A 49 4.67 -6.37 -7.34
C GLY A 49 3.38 -5.53 -7.33
N VAL A 50 2.94 -5.09 -6.15
CA VAL A 50 1.79 -4.20 -6.00
C VAL A 50 2.19 -2.72 -6.00
N ASP A 51 1.30 -1.90 -6.52
CA ASP A 51 1.29 -0.45 -6.31
C ASP A 51 0.49 -0.14 -5.04
N VAL A 52 0.84 0.94 -4.33
CA VAL A 52 0.23 1.28 -3.05
C VAL A 52 -0.25 2.73 -3.05
N PHE A 53 -1.48 2.92 -2.59
CA PHE A 53 -2.14 4.20 -2.50
C PHE A 53 -2.60 4.41 -1.05
N VAL A 54 -2.11 5.46 -0.40
CA VAL A 54 -2.50 5.82 0.97
C VAL A 54 -3.50 6.96 0.91
N LEU A 55 -4.73 6.68 1.32
CA LEU A 55 -5.78 7.69 1.45
C LEU A 55 -5.63 8.42 2.79
N GLU A 56 -5.92 9.72 2.80
CA GLU A 56 -5.81 10.59 3.98
C GLU A 56 -4.42 10.51 4.65
N ALA A 57 -3.36 10.51 3.85
CA ALA A 57 -1.98 10.33 4.33
C ALA A 57 -1.51 11.42 5.32
N ASN A 58 -2.22 12.54 5.40
CA ASN A 58 -2.01 13.61 6.38
C ASN A 58 -2.68 13.37 7.73
N HIS A 59 -3.50 12.32 7.85
CA HIS A 59 -4.16 11.98 9.11
C HIS A 59 -3.11 11.61 10.17
N ARG A 60 -3.35 12.03 11.43
CA ARG A 60 -2.39 11.89 12.55
C ARG A 60 -1.91 10.47 12.84
N LEU A 61 -2.65 9.45 12.36
CA LEU A 61 -2.28 8.03 12.51
C LEU A 61 -1.08 7.65 11.62
N PHE A 62 -0.86 8.38 10.52
CA PHE A 62 0.26 8.15 9.61
C PHE A 62 1.50 8.89 10.06
N SER A 63 2.21 8.29 11.00
CA SER A 63 3.56 8.73 11.34
C SER A 63 4.52 8.49 10.16
N ARG A 64 5.68 9.17 10.19
CA ARG A 64 6.78 8.94 9.23
C ARG A 64 7.11 7.45 9.12
N SER A 65 7.29 6.76 10.24
CA SER A 65 7.66 5.34 10.25
C SER A 65 6.55 4.45 9.69
N ALA A 66 5.28 4.76 9.96
CA ALA A 66 4.17 4.04 9.37
C ALA A 66 4.16 4.17 7.84
N LEU A 67 4.35 5.38 7.30
CA LEU A 67 4.41 5.62 5.86
C LEU A 67 5.59 4.89 5.20
N VAL A 68 6.77 4.88 5.84
CA VAL A 68 7.95 4.12 5.37
C VAL A 68 7.72 2.61 5.41
N GLN A 69 7.02 2.10 6.43
CA GLN A 69 6.67 0.68 6.47
C GLN A 69 5.67 0.30 5.37
N ILE A 70 4.72 1.19 5.07
CA ILE A 70 3.76 1.01 3.97
C ILE A 70 4.49 1.03 2.62
N SER A 71 5.42 1.97 2.39
CA SER A 71 6.21 2.02 1.14
C SER A 71 7.03 0.76 0.94
N GLY A 72 7.47 0.13 2.04
CA GLY A 72 8.11 -1.18 2.00
C GLY A 72 7.25 -2.27 1.33
N ARG A 73 5.95 -2.09 1.12
CA ARG A 73 5.09 -3.06 0.42
C ARG A 73 5.05 -2.90 -1.09
N VAL A 74 5.61 -1.80 -1.61
CA VAL A 74 5.64 -1.48 -3.03
C VAL A 74 6.74 -2.27 -3.74
N GLY A 75 6.49 -2.78 -4.94
CA GLY A 75 7.55 -3.24 -5.86
C GLY A 75 8.42 -4.41 -5.35
N ARG A 76 7.95 -5.22 -4.39
CA ARG A 76 8.76 -6.28 -3.76
C ARG A 76 8.96 -7.57 -4.59
N SER A 77 8.74 -7.54 -5.90
CA SER A 77 8.99 -8.72 -6.73
C SER A 77 10.35 -8.61 -7.42
N LYS A 78 11.11 -9.71 -7.49
CA LYS A 78 12.32 -9.77 -8.35
C LYS A 78 11.99 -9.44 -9.81
N ASP A 79 10.80 -9.84 -10.25
CA ASP A 79 10.34 -9.66 -11.63
C ASP A 79 9.74 -8.26 -11.86
N ARG A 80 9.41 -7.53 -10.78
CA ARG A 80 8.87 -6.17 -10.81
C ARG A 80 9.41 -5.40 -9.59
N PRO A 81 10.66 -4.89 -9.66
CA PRO A 81 11.35 -4.25 -8.54
C PRO A 81 10.85 -2.83 -8.26
N THR A 82 10.04 -2.27 -9.16
CA THR A 82 9.48 -0.92 -9.06
C THR A 82 7.96 -0.96 -8.94
N GLY A 83 7.39 0.09 -8.36
CA GLY A 83 5.96 0.28 -8.24
C GLY A 83 5.64 1.73 -7.88
N GLN A 84 4.38 2.08 -7.98
CA GLN A 84 3.88 3.39 -7.62
C GLN A 84 3.51 3.44 -6.14
N LEU A 85 3.88 4.54 -5.50
CA LEU A 85 3.44 4.92 -4.17
C LEU A 85 2.83 6.32 -4.25
N LEU A 86 1.55 6.45 -3.94
CA LEU A 86 0.88 7.74 -3.89
C LEU A 86 0.26 8.00 -2.52
N PHE A 87 0.48 9.21 -2.01
CA PHE A 87 -0.14 9.73 -0.81
C PHE A 87 -1.21 10.73 -1.23
N PHE A 88 -2.48 10.40 -0.99
CA PHE A 88 -3.59 11.32 -1.15
C PHE A 88 -3.84 12.06 0.16
N HIS A 89 -3.90 13.38 0.10
CA HIS A 89 -4.02 14.23 1.27
C HIS A 89 -4.65 15.58 0.91
N ASP A 90 -5.23 16.26 1.89
CA ASP A 90 -5.72 17.64 1.78
C ASP A 90 -4.76 18.67 2.40
N GLY A 91 -3.53 18.25 2.67
CA GLY A 91 -2.43 19.13 3.09
C GLY A 91 -1.18 18.32 3.39
N THR A 92 0.00 18.88 3.14
CA THR A 92 1.26 18.17 3.40
C THR A 92 1.60 18.21 4.89
N THR A 93 2.16 17.12 5.41
CA THR A 93 2.68 17.05 6.78
C THR A 93 4.20 16.80 6.80
N LEU A 94 4.86 17.23 7.87
CA LEU A 94 6.29 16.95 8.08
C LEU A 94 6.58 15.44 8.13
N ALA A 95 5.63 14.63 8.58
CA ALA A 95 5.77 13.18 8.59
C ALA A 95 5.89 12.62 7.16
N MET A 96 5.04 13.11 6.24
CA MET A 96 5.08 12.71 4.83
C MET A 96 6.38 13.17 4.15
N GLU A 97 6.79 14.43 4.36
CA GLU A 97 8.03 14.95 3.76
C GLU A 97 9.25 14.16 4.21
N LYS A 98 9.35 13.87 5.51
CA LYS A 98 10.44 13.05 6.06
C LYS A 98 10.40 11.62 5.52
N ALA A 99 9.21 11.04 5.39
CA ALA A 99 9.05 9.68 4.85
C ALA A 99 9.50 9.61 3.38
N ILE A 100 9.06 10.55 2.55
CA ILE A 100 9.45 10.63 1.13
C ILE A 100 10.97 10.82 1.00
N ARG A 101 11.58 11.67 1.83
CA ARG A 101 13.04 11.87 1.83
C ARG A 101 13.78 10.56 2.12
N GLU A 102 13.41 9.89 3.21
CA GLU A 102 14.02 8.62 3.59
C GLU A 102 13.84 7.53 2.52
N MET A 103 12.67 7.42 1.89
CA MET A 103 12.44 6.48 0.80
C MET A 103 13.35 6.77 -0.40
N ARG A 104 13.54 8.05 -0.75
CA ARG A 104 14.44 8.44 -1.84
C ARG A 104 15.91 8.11 -1.52
N ASP A 105 16.32 8.34 -0.27
CA ASP A 105 17.66 8.01 0.18
C ASP A 105 17.90 6.48 0.11
N MET A 106 16.95 5.67 0.60
CA MET A 106 17.01 4.21 0.51
C MET A 106 17.03 3.70 -0.94
N ASN A 107 16.22 4.29 -1.83
CA ASN A 107 16.21 3.91 -3.25
C ASN A 107 17.56 4.22 -3.92
N LYS A 108 18.15 5.38 -3.60
CA LYS A 108 19.47 5.77 -4.09
C LYS A 108 20.56 4.81 -3.61
N GLU A 109 20.53 4.41 -2.34
CA GLU A 109 21.45 3.40 -1.78
C GLU A 109 21.29 2.03 -2.45
N ALA A 110 20.06 1.68 -2.85
CA ALA A 110 19.74 0.45 -3.57
C ALA A 110 20.07 0.52 -5.08
N GLY A 111 20.50 1.67 -5.61
CA GLY A 111 20.82 1.86 -7.02
C GLY A 111 19.61 1.95 -7.95
N LEU A 112 18.46 2.39 -7.43
CA LEU A 112 17.21 2.65 -8.18
C LEU A 112 17.08 4.12 -8.61
#